data_AF-A0A968Z6Y4-F1
#
_entry.id   AF-A0A968Z6Y4-F1
#
_cell.length_a   1.000
_cell.length_b   1.000
_cell.length_c   1.000
_cell.angle_alpha   90.00
_cell.angle_beta   90.00
_cell.angle_gamma   90.00
#
_symmetry.space_group_name_H-M   'P 1'
#
loop_
_entity.id
_entity.type
_entity.pdbx_description
1 polymer ?
#
loop_
_entity_poly.entity_id
_entity_poly.type
_entity_poly.pdbx_seq_one_letter_code
_entity_poly.pdbx_strand_id
1 'polypeptide(L)'
;MPNCCGGNSIHPPARLLIQRQAFEAIGGFDPRLSVAEDYDLYLRLAAAYPGSCHNQLVVEYRRHDYSASSNFSSMQHLAATMKLLDNQQPNLQNNPEYEAAYQAGKLHWQKVYSPYLVYDLMKQLKSGRLVNALTTLKLMLRYRPQGLLEYSLVRLGLRNLNPTD
;
A
#
# COMPACT_ATOMS: atom_id res chain seq x y z
N MET A 1 -9.63 -8.81 -11.33
CA MET A 1 -8.21 -8.73 -10.94
C MET A 1 -7.50 -7.40 -11.23
N PRO A 2 -7.48 -6.81 -12.45
CA PRO A 2 -6.53 -5.73 -12.81
C PRO A 2 -6.64 -4.48 -11.93
N ASN A 3 -7.87 -4.08 -11.60
CA ASN A 3 -8.11 -2.87 -10.81
C ASN A 3 -7.59 -2.95 -9.36
N CYS A 4 -7.57 -4.14 -8.74
CA CYS A 4 -7.11 -4.29 -7.35
C CYS A 4 -5.58 -4.38 -7.25
N CYS A 5 -4.94 -5.03 -8.23
CA CYS A 5 -3.49 -5.12 -8.28
C CYS A 5 -2.85 -3.77 -8.62
N GLY A 6 -3.47 -2.94 -9.47
CA GLY A 6 -2.93 -1.64 -9.94
C GLY A 6 -2.76 -0.53 -8.89
N GLY A 7 -3.03 -0.80 -7.61
CA GLY A 7 -2.96 0.20 -6.54
C GLY A 7 -4.23 1.03 -6.37
N ASN A 8 -5.26 0.84 -7.21
CA ASN A 8 -6.61 1.37 -6.99
C ASN A 8 -7.33 0.58 -5.88
N SER A 9 -6.75 0.65 -4.70
CA SER A 9 -7.18 -0.11 -3.54
C SER A 9 -8.58 0.34 -3.12
N ILE A 10 -9.42 -0.63 -2.77
CA ILE A 10 -10.74 -0.41 -2.20
C ILE A 10 -10.56 0.01 -0.73
N HIS A 11 -10.01 1.20 -0.51
CA HIS A 11 -9.82 1.77 0.81
C HIS A 11 -10.79 2.93 1.02
N PRO A 12 -11.54 3.00 2.13
CA PRO A 12 -11.60 2.08 3.28
C PRO A 12 -12.46 0.82 3.05
N PRO A 13 -12.38 -0.22 3.93
CA PRO A 13 -13.21 -1.43 3.88
C PRO A 13 -14.72 -1.15 3.80
N ALA A 14 -15.17 -0.01 4.32
CA ALA A 14 -16.56 0.43 4.19
C ALA A 14 -17.04 0.58 2.73
N ARG A 15 -16.13 0.65 1.74
CA ARG A 15 -16.47 0.71 0.31
C ARG A 15 -16.80 -0.65 -0.32
N LEU A 16 -16.64 -1.75 0.41
CA LEU A 16 -16.78 -3.10 -0.13
C LEU A 16 -17.97 -3.83 0.49
N LEU A 17 -18.79 -4.43 -0.36
CA LEU A 17 -19.78 -5.43 0.05
C LEU A 17 -19.35 -6.78 -0.50
N ILE A 18 -19.22 -7.77 0.39
CA ILE A 18 -18.77 -9.12 0.05
C ILE A 18 -19.90 -10.10 0.34
N GLN A 19 -20.18 -10.99 -0.60
CA GLN A 19 -21.07 -12.12 -0.32
C GLN A 19 -20.44 -13.00 0.76
N ARG A 20 -21.22 -13.36 1.77
CA ARG A 20 -20.74 -14.18 2.89
C ARG A 20 -20.03 -15.46 2.44
N GLN A 21 -20.63 -16.18 1.48
CA GLN A 21 -20.05 -17.41 0.95
C GLN A 21 -18.68 -17.19 0.31
N ALA A 22 -18.48 -16.09 -0.42
CA ALA A 22 -17.19 -15.75 -1.00
C ALA A 22 -16.15 -15.41 0.08
N PHE A 23 -16.55 -14.68 1.12
CA PHE A 23 -15.68 -14.36 2.26
C PHE A 23 -15.22 -15.61 3.02
N GLU A 24 -16.13 -16.54 3.30
CA GLU A 24 -15.83 -17.81 3.97
C GLU A 24 -14.96 -18.72 3.08
N ALA A 25 -15.23 -18.77 1.78
CA ALA A 25 -14.49 -19.61 0.83
C ALA A 25 -13.02 -19.19 0.67
N ILE A 26 -12.69 -17.90 0.77
CA ILE A 26 -11.30 -17.42 0.76
C ILE A 26 -10.61 -17.50 2.12
N GLY A 27 -11.31 -17.99 3.16
CA GLY A 27 -10.79 -18.14 4.52
C GLY A 27 -10.81 -16.86 5.37
N GLY A 28 -11.53 -15.81 4.94
CA GLY A 28 -11.62 -14.54 5.69
C GLY A 28 -10.30 -13.78 5.81
N PHE A 29 -10.12 -13.04 6.90
CA PHE A 29 -8.87 -12.33 7.21
C PHE A 29 -7.78 -13.29 7.71
N ASP A 30 -6.52 -13.04 7.32
CA ASP A 30 -5.39 -13.78 7.87
C ASP A 30 -4.98 -13.20 9.24
N PRO A 31 -5.19 -13.92 10.36
CA PRO A 31 -4.90 -13.41 11.70
C PRO A 31 -3.39 -13.23 11.97
N ARG A 32 -2.52 -13.72 11.08
CA ARG A 32 -1.07 -13.53 11.18
C ARG A 32 -0.62 -12.16 10.66
N LEU A 33 -1.49 -11.46 9.93
CA LEU A 33 -1.21 -10.13 9.40
C LEU A 33 -1.64 -9.07 10.41
N SER A 34 -0.70 -8.23 10.81
CA SER A 34 -0.95 -7.06 11.64
C SER A 34 -1.01 -5.75 10.83
N VAL A 35 -0.69 -5.82 9.54
CA VAL A 35 -0.60 -4.68 8.63
C VAL A 35 -1.10 -5.11 7.25
N ALA A 36 -1.92 -4.26 6.63
CA ALA A 36 -2.46 -4.45 5.29
C ALA A 36 -3.34 -5.72 5.15
N GLU A 37 -3.99 -6.13 6.23
CA GLU A 37 -4.95 -7.23 6.32
C GLU A 37 -6.12 -7.07 5.34
N ASP A 38 -6.65 -5.85 5.22
CA ASP A 38 -7.69 -5.49 4.26
C ASP A 38 -7.20 -5.71 2.83
N TYR A 39 -5.96 -5.30 2.54
CA TYR A 39 -5.42 -5.38 1.19
C TYR A 39 -5.17 -6.83 0.77
N ASP A 40 -4.65 -7.67 1.66
CA ASP A 40 -4.55 -9.11 1.44
C ASP A 40 -5.91 -9.75 1.12
N LEU A 41 -6.94 -9.41 1.91
CA LEU A 41 -8.30 -9.88 1.67
C LEU A 41 -8.79 -9.49 0.27
N TYR A 42 -8.58 -8.24 -0.15
CA TYR A 42 -9.02 -7.77 -1.46
C TYR A 42 -8.30 -8.45 -2.61
N LEU A 43 -6.98 -8.68 -2.47
CA LEU A 43 -6.21 -9.38 -3.49
C LEU A 43 -6.71 -10.82 -3.65
N ARG A 44 -6.94 -11.55 -2.55
CA ARG A 44 -7.49 -12.91 -2.58
C ARG A 44 -8.91 -12.94 -3.15
N LEU A 45 -9.77 -12.00 -2.74
CA LEU A 45 -11.15 -11.93 -3.25
C LEU A 45 -11.17 -11.63 -4.75
N ALA A 46 -10.42 -10.63 -5.20
CA ALA A 46 -10.33 -10.24 -6.60
C ALA A 46 -9.69 -11.31 -7.48
N ALA A 47 -8.92 -12.22 -6.88
CA ALA A 47 -8.33 -13.36 -7.55
C ALA A 47 -9.30 -14.53 -7.74
N ALA A 48 -10.18 -14.76 -6.77
CA ALA A 48 -11.10 -15.90 -6.80
C ALA A 48 -12.48 -15.56 -7.38
N TYR A 49 -12.90 -14.29 -7.32
CA TYR A 49 -14.25 -13.87 -7.68
C TYR A 49 -14.26 -12.64 -8.59
N PRO A 50 -15.22 -12.55 -9.53
CA PRO A 50 -15.47 -11.30 -10.23
C PRO A 50 -16.03 -10.25 -9.27
N GLY A 51 -15.69 -8.98 -9.52
CA GLY A 51 -16.19 -7.84 -8.78
C GLY A 51 -16.74 -6.78 -9.73
N SER A 52 -17.63 -5.93 -9.22
CA SER A 52 -18.17 -4.77 -9.95
C SER A 52 -18.05 -3.52 -9.09
N CYS A 53 -17.78 -2.38 -9.73
CA CYS A 53 -17.74 -1.07 -9.09
C CYS A 53 -18.79 -0.18 -9.75
N HIS A 54 -19.72 0.36 -8.97
CA HIS A 54 -20.76 1.26 -9.47
C HIS A 54 -20.26 2.71 -9.65
N ASN A 55 -19.01 3.01 -9.26
CA ASN A 55 -18.36 4.32 -9.41
C ASN A 55 -19.15 5.51 -8.82
N GLN A 56 -19.91 5.29 -7.74
CA GLN A 56 -20.63 6.36 -7.02
C GLN A 56 -20.01 6.58 -5.64
N LEU A 57 -20.10 7.83 -5.16
CA LEU A 57 -19.72 8.16 -3.79
C LEU A 57 -20.75 7.57 -2.82
N VAL A 58 -20.31 6.59 -2.02
CA VAL A 58 -21.17 5.90 -1.03
C VAL A 58 -20.61 5.99 0.40
N VAL A 59 -19.38 6.46 0.56
CA VAL A 59 -18.71 6.52 1.86
C VAL A 59 -17.87 7.79 1.96
N GLU A 60 -18.09 8.55 3.03
CA GLU A 60 -17.15 9.54 3.53
C GLU A 60 -16.33 8.93 4.67
N TYR A 61 -15.02 9.13 4.63
CA TYR A 61 -14.09 8.54 5.60
C TYR A 61 -13.35 9.61 6.38
N ARG A 62 -13.47 9.58 7.70
CA ARG A 62 -12.72 10.48 8.59
C ARG A 62 -11.36 9.88 8.89
N ARG A 63 -10.30 10.63 8.58
CA ARG A 63 -8.94 10.35 9.04
C ARG A 63 -8.69 11.06 10.37
N HIS A 64 -8.10 10.35 11.32
CA HIS A 64 -7.70 10.89 12.63
C HIS A 64 -6.45 10.15 13.13
N ASP A 65 -5.73 10.74 14.08
CA ASP A 65 -4.40 10.27 14.52
C ASP A 65 -4.42 8.89 15.23
N TYR A 66 -5.59 8.41 15.61
CA TYR A 66 -5.80 7.12 16.27
C TYR A 66 -6.34 6.02 15.32
N SER A 67 -6.29 6.23 14.00
CA SER A 67 -6.66 5.19 13.05
C SER A 67 -5.70 4.00 13.14
N ALA A 68 -6.16 2.77 12.91
CA ALA A 68 -5.31 1.57 13.01
C ALA A 68 -3.99 1.67 12.21
N SER A 69 -4.01 2.37 11.07
CA SER A 69 -2.83 2.65 10.24
C SER A 69 -1.77 3.53 10.91
N SER A 70 -2.09 4.29 11.97
CA SER A 70 -1.14 5.14 12.71
C SER A 70 -0.30 4.35 13.72
N ASN A 71 -0.67 3.12 14.06
CA ASN A 71 0.08 2.25 14.96
C ASN A 71 1.36 1.67 14.33
N PHE A 72 1.47 1.73 13.00
CA PHE A 72 2.60 1.16 12.27
C PHE A 72 3.34 2.25 11.49
N SER A 73 4.66 2.13 11.45
CA SER A 73 5.50 3.01 10.63
C SER A 73 5.21 2.83 9.15
N SER A 74 5.45 3.86 8.34
CA SER A 74 5.29 3.76 6.89
C SER A 74 6.21 2.71 6.27
N MET A 75 7.34 2.42 6.94
CA MET A 75 8.24 1.33 6.60
C MET A 75 7.57 -0.04 6.73
N GLN A 76 6.84 -0.28 7.82
CA GLN A 76 6.12 -1.55 8.03
C GLN A 76 4.99 -1.71 7.00
N HIS A 77 4.24 -0.64 6.74
CA HIS A 77 3.19 -0.63 5.71
C HIS A 77 3.73 -0.97 4.32
N LEU A 78 4.79 -0.30 3.87
CA LEU A 78 5.37 -0.57 2.56
C LEU A 78 5.93 -2.00 2.48
N ALA A 79 6.67 -2.44 3.50
CA ALA A 79 7.26 -3.78 3.51
C ALA A 79 6.19 -4.89 3.47
N ALA A 80 5.12 -4.75 4.26
CA ALA A 80 3.99 -5.67 4.25
C ALA A 80 3.29 -5.68 2.90
N THR A 81 2.97 -4.50 2.35
CA THR A 81 2.29 -4.36 1.06
C THR A 81 3.10 -4.97 -0.09
N MET A 82 4.42 -4.72 -0.14
CA MET A 82 5.29 -5.32 -1.17
C MET A 82 5.31 -6.84 -1.05
N LYS A 83 5.38 -7.38 0.18
CA LYS A 83 5.34 -8.84 0.41
C LYS A 83 4.01 -9.45 -0.04
N LEU A 84 2.88 -8.79 0.24
CA LEU A 84 1.56 -9.25 -0.20
C LEU A 84 1.47 -9.28 -1.73
N LEU A 85 1.96 -8.24 -2.41
CA LEU A 85 2.02 -8.22 -3.87
C LEU A 85 2.91 -9.33 -4.42
N ASP A 86 4.12 -9.50 -3.87
CA ASP A 86 5.04 -10.56 -4.30
C ASP A 86 4.39 -11.97 -4.16
N ASN A 87 3.57 -12.19 -3.12
CA ASN A 87 2.80 -13.42 -2.94
C ASN A 87 1.71 -13.64 -4.01
N GLN A 88 1.27 -12.59 -4.71
CA GLN A 88 0.29 -12.70 -5.81
C GLN A 88 0.95 -13.03 -7.15
N GLN A 89 2.29 -13.02 -7.24
CA GLN A 89 3.01 -13.31 -8.48
C GLN A 89 2.62 -14.67 -9.12
N PRO A 90 2.41 -15.76 -8.36
CA PRO A 90 1.95 -17.04 -8.94
C PRO A 90 0.58 -16.94 -9.62
N ASN A 91 -0.27 -15.99 -9.20
CA ASN A 91 -1.63 -15.82 -9.71
C ASN A 91 -1.68 -15.02 -11.03
N LEU A 92 -0.54 -14.51 -11.52
CA LEU A 92 -0.48 -13.71 -12.73
C LEU A 92 -0.71 -14.53 -14.01
N GLN A 93 -0.53 -15.86 -13.96
CA GLN A 93 -0.80 -16.81 -15.07
C GLN A 93 -0.20 -16.40 -16.43
N ASN A 94 0.91 -15.64 -16.43
CA ASN A 94 1.51 -15.02 -17.63
C ASN A 94 0.54 -14.14 -18.44
N ASN A 95 -0.52 -13.61 -17.81
CA ASN A 95 -1.43 -12.68 -18.44
C ASN A 95 -0.79 -11.27 -18.47
N PRO A 96 -0.56 -10.67 -19.64
CA PRO A 96 0.06 -9.35 -19.76
C PRO A 96 -0.69 -8.24 -19.00
N GLU A 97 -2.02 -8.33 -18.94
CA GLU A 97 -2.85 -7.37 -18.21
C GLU A 97 -2.62 -7.47 -16.70
N TYR A 98 -2.46 -8.69 -16.18
CA TYR A 98 -2.22 -8.90 -14.75
C TYR A 98 -0.80 -8.52 -14.36
N GLU A 99 0.17 -8.80 -15.21
CA GLU A 99 1.55 -8.34 -15.02
C GLU A 99 1.62 -6.80 -15.01
N ALA A 100 0.95 -6.14 -15.96
CA ALA A 100 0.88 -4.68 -15.99
C ALA A 100 0.24 -4.11 -14.72
N ALA A 101 -0.86 -4.71 -14.26
CA ALA A 101 -1.51 -4.32 -13.02
C ALA A 101 -0.63 -4.56 -11.78
N TYR A 102 0.08 -5.68 -11.72
CA TYR A 102 1.03 -5.99 -10.66
C TYR A 102 2.16 -4.96 -10.57
N GLN A 103 2.79 -4.63 -11.71
CA GLN A 103 3.84 -3.61 -11.76
C GLN A 103 3.30 -2.22 -11.41
N ALA A 104 2.11 -1.86 -11.91
CA ALA A 104 1.44 -0.62 -11.56
C ALA A 104 1.16 -0.51 -10.05
N GLY A 105 0.72 -1.60 -9.42
CA GLY A 105 0.52 -1.70 -7.97
C GLY A 105 1.79 -1.46 -7.16
N LYS A 106 2.89 -2.13 -7.54
CA LYS A 106 4.17 -1.93 -6.87
C LYS A 106 4.60 -0.47 -6.95
N LEU A 107 4.53 0.13 -8.15
CA LEU A 107 4.87 1.53 -8.34
C LEU A 107 3.96 2.47 -7.55
N HIS A 108 2.64 2.20 -7.54
CA HIS A 108 1.66 3.00 -6.81
C HIS A 108 1.98 3.05 -5.32
N TRP A 109 2.12 1.90 -4.66
CA TRP A 109 2.39 1.86 -3.23
C TRP A 109 3.77 2.42 -2.86
N GLN A 110 4.77 2.23 -3.72
CA GLN A 110 6.06 2.88 -3.54
C GLN A 110 5.94 4.39 -3.58
N LYS A 111 5.14 4.96 -4.49
CA LYS A 111 4.87 6.41 -4.54
C LYS A 111 4.14 6.89 -3.29
N VAL A 112 3.07 6.18 -2.90
CA VAL A 112 2.26 6.54 -1.74
C VAL A 112 3.09 6.60 -0.47
N TYR A 113 3.92 5.59 -0.19
CA TYR A 113 4.68 5.53 1.05
C TYR A 113 5.99 6.33 1.03
N SER A 114 6.55 6.64 -0.14
CA SER A 114 7.86 7.29 -0.27
C SER A 114 8.00 8.61 0.54
N PRO A 115 7.07 9.59 0.46
CA PRO A 115 7.16 10.81 1.25
C PRO A 115 7.14 10.55 2.77
N TYR A 116 6.31 9.59 3.21
CA TYR A 116 6.20 9.26 4.64
C TYR A 116 7.45 8.54 5.16
N LEU A 117 8.12 7.72 4.34
CA LEU A 117 9.40 7.12 4.71
C LEU A 117 10.47 8.18 4.96
N VAL A 118 10.50 9.26 4.17
CA VAL A 118 11.44 10.36 4.42
C VAL A 118 11.10 11.07 5.73
N TYR A 119 9.82 11.33 5.98
CA TYR A 119 9.38 11.92 7.24
C TYR A 119 9.79 11.05 8.44
N ASP A 120 9.53 9.74 8.38
CA ASP A 120 9.91 8.77 9.40
C ASP A 120 11.43 8.73 9.61
N LEU A 121 12.21 8.72 8.52
CA LEU A 121 13.67 8.76 8.56
C LEU A 121 14.18 10.00 9.31
N MET A 122 13.67 11.18 8.95
CA MET A 122 14.05 12.45 9.59
C MET A 122 13.65 12.47 11.07
N LYS A 123 12.46 11.96 11.41
CA LYS A 123 11.98 11.83 12.79
C LYS A 123 12.87 10.88 13.59
N GLN A 124 13.25 9.73 13.02
CA GLN A 124 14.10 8.74 13.66
C GLN A 124 15.51 9.30 13.93
N LEU A 125 16.12 9.98 12.95
CA LEU A 125 17.41 10.66 13.11
C LEU A 125 17.38 11.71 14.22
N LYS A 126 16.36 12.60 14.23
CA LYS A 126 16.19 13.61 15.30
C LYS A 126 16.03 13.00 16.69
N SER A 127 15.41 11.82 16.77
CA SER A 127 15.21 11.10 18.03
C SER A 127 16.37 10.18 18.42
N GLY A 128 17.48 10.15 17.67
CA GLY A 128 18.63 9.27 17.95
C GLY A 128 18.40 7.78 17.65
N ARG A 129 17.29 7.41 16.98
CA ARG A 129 16.95 6.01 16.63
C ARG A 129 17.68 5.56 15.36
N LEU A 130 19.00 5.45 15.43
CA LEU A 130 19.88 5.20 14.29
C LEU A 130 19.61 3.87 13.56
N VAL A 131 19.31 2.79 14.31
CA VAL A 131 19.00 1.48 13.70
C VAL A 131 17.75 1.57 12.81
N ASN A 132 16.68 2.19 13.31
CA ASN A 132 15.45 2.36 12.54
C ASN A 132 15.67 3.26 11.32
N ALA A 133 16.47 4.32 11.48
CA ALA A 133 16.83 5.22 10.39
C ALA A 133 17.58 4.47 9.27
N LEU A 134 18.55 3.62 9.64
CA LEU A 134 19.28 2.79 8.68
C LEU A 134 18.37 1.79 7.98
N THR A 135 17.43 1.16 8.70
CA THR A 135 16.47 0.23 8.10
C THR A 135 15.54 0.94 7.12
N THR A 136 15.02 2.11 7.48
CA THR A 136 14.18 2.95 6.61
C THR A 136 14.95 3.36 5.36
N LEU A 137 16.21 3.81 5.51
CA LEU A 137 17.08 4.17 4.40
C LEU A 137 17.36 2.98 3.46
N LYS A 138 17.65 1.80 3.99
CA LYS A 138 17.82 0.57 3.21
C LYS A 138 16.57 0.24 2.40
N LEU A 139 15.39 0.38 3.01
CA LEU A 139 14.10 0.13 2.35
C LEU A 139 13.86 1.12 1.21
N MET A 140 14.16 2.40 1.43
CA MET A 140 14.07 3.44 0.41
C MET A 140 15.00 3.17 -0.78
N LEU A 141 16.27 2.83 -0.52
CA LEU A 141 17.24 2.51 -1.57
C LEU A 141 16.84 1.26 -2.36
N ARG A 142 16.20 0.28 -1.71
CA ARG A 142 15.74 -0.96 -2.34
C ARG A 142 14.57 -0.73 -3.29
N TYR A 143 13.56 0.04 -2.89
CA TYR A 143 12.32 0.16 -3.65
C TYR A 143 12.22 1.42 -4.51
N ARG A 144 12.72 2.57 -4.05
CA ARG A 144 12.62 3.84 -4.78
C ARG A 144 13.71 4.84 -4.34
N PRO A 145 14.97 4.68 -4.78
CA PRO A 145 16.04 5.62 -4.42
C PRO A 145 15.76 7.05 -4.92
N GLN A 146 15.01 7.18 -6.02
CA GLN A 146 14.58 8.47 -6.58
C GLN A 146 13.68 9.29 -5.62
N GLY A 147 12.98 8.63 -4.70
CA GLY A 147 12.12 9.32 -3.72
C GLY A 147 12.90 10.25 -2.78
N LEU A 148 14.18 9.96 -2.52
CA LEU A 148 15.08 10.84 -1.75
C LEU A 148 15.37 12.14 -2.49
N LEU A 149 15.55 12.06 -3.81
CA LEU A 149 15.80 13.22 -4.68
C LEU A 149 14.53 14.05 -4.86
N GLU A 150 13.38 13.41 -5.06
CA GLU A 150 12.09 14.09 -5.13
C GLU A 150 11.81 14.89 -3.86
N TYR A 151 12.09 14.31 -2.68
CA TYR A 151 11.94 15.01 -1.41
C TYR A 151 12.94 16.16 -1.23
N SER A 152 14.22 15.97 -1.59
CA SER A 152 15.22 17.04 -1.44
C SER A 152 14.87 18.24 -2.31
N LEU A 153 14.37 18.01 -3.53
CA LEU A 153 13.86 19.06 -4.41
C LEU A 153 12.66 19.80 -3.81
N VAL A 154 11.75 19.10 -3.14
CA VAL A 154 10.58 19.72 -2.51
C VAL A 154 10.96 20.54 -1.29
N ARG A 155 11.89 20.05 -0.47
CA ARG A 155 12.43 20.79 0.67
C ARG A 155 13.19 22.05 0.24
N LEU A 156 13.80 22.02 -0.95
CA LEU A 156 14.46 23.17 -1.57
C LEU A 156 13.48 24.12 -2.28
N GLY A 157 12.17 23.85 -2.25
CA GLY A 157 11.14 24.68 -2.88
C GLY A 157 11.09 24.57 -4.41
N LEU A 158 11.75 23.56 -4.99
CA LEU A 158 11.86 23.37 -6.44
C LEU A 158 10.72 22.51 -7.01
N ARG A 159 9.86 21.93 -6.17
CA ARG A 159 8.72 21.10 -6.58
C ARG A 159 7.68 21.01 -5.45
N ASN A 160 6.38 21.03 -5.77
CA ASN A 160 5.32 20.77 -4.79
C ASN A 160 5.03 19.26 -4.72
N LEU A 161 5.08 18.66 -3.52
CA LEU A 161 4.51 17.32 -3.29
C LEU A 161 3.03 17.50 -2.93
N ASN A 162 2.15 17.37 -3.91
CA ASN A 162 0.79 16.98 -3.58
C ASN A 162 0.82 15.49 -3.21
N PRO A 163 0.29 15.08 -2.05
CA PRO A 163 0.22 13.68 -1.65
C PRO A 163 -0.79 12.85 -2.48
N THR A 164 -1.26 13.36 -3.62
CA THR A 164 -2.35 12.78 -4.42
C THR A 164 -2.16 12.89 -5.95
N ASP A 165 -0.94 13.10 -6.44
CA ASP A 165 -0.63 13.01 -7.89
C ASP A 165 0.13 11.70 -8.24
#